data_AF-A0A562IGN9-F1
#
_entry.id   AF-A0A562IGN9-F1
#
_cell.length_a   1.000
_cell.length_b   1.000
_cell.length_c   1.000
_cell.angle_alpha   90.00
_cell.angle_beta   90.00
_cell.angle_gamma   90.00
#
_symmetry.space_group_name_H-M   'P 1'
#
loop_
_entity.id
_entity.type
_entity.pdbx_description
1 polymer ?
#
loop_
_entity_poly.entity_id
_entity_poly.type
_entity_poly.pdbx_seq_one_letter_code
_entity_poly.pdbx_strand_id
1 'polypeptide(L)' 'MRPRPGDLLRIDGRASVQFAGDRALTFRVVSVCDRPTYAGWVWLTGYVLDRRGNATVKREIYVQLAGLG' A
#
# COMPACT_ATOMS: atom_id res chain seq x y z
N MET A 1 -9.41 7.88 -5.34
CA MET A 1 -8.48 8.83 -4.67
C MET A 1 -7.06 8.38 -4.95
N ARG A 2 -6.11 9.27 -5.24
CA ARG A 2 -4.69 8.87 -5.36
C ARG A 2 -4.07 8.89 -3.96
N PRO A 3 -3.32 7.85 -3.57
CA PRO A 3 -2.61 7.84 -2.30
C PRO A 3 -1.57 8.96 -2.27
N ARG A 4 -1.25 9.44 -1.07
CA ARG A 4 -0.29 10.51 -0.80
C ARG A 4 0.58 10.15 0.40
N PRO A 5 1.79 10.71 0.52
CA PRO A 5 2.59 10.59 1.73
C PRO A 5 1.77 10.95 2.98
N GLY A 6 1.86 10.11 4.01
CA GLY A 6 1.10 10.23 5.26
C GLY A 6 -0.21 9.43 5.28
N ASP A 7 -0.76 9.03 4.13
CA ASP A 7 -1.98 8.23 4.08
C ASP A 7 -1.78 6.87 4.77
N LEU A 8 -2.81 6.45 5.51
CA LEU A 8 -2.93 5.10 6.05
C LEU A 8 -3.86 4.30 5.16
N LEU A 9 -3.36 3.23 4.56
CA LEU A 9 -4.09 2.40 3.61
C LEU A 9 -4.21 0.98 4.14
N ARG A 10 -5.39 0.39 3.97
CA ARG A 10 -5.56 -1.06 4.07
C ARG A 10 -5.16 -1.68 2.74
N ILE A 11 -4.09 -2.46 2.75
CA ILE A 11 -3.64 -3.21 1.56
C ILE A 11 -4.11 -4.65 1.72
N ASP A 12 -5.02 -5.08 0.85
CA ASP A 12 -5.56 -6.43 0.82
C ASP A 12 -5.61 -7.01 -0.61
N GLY A 13 -6.26 -8.17 -0.76
CA GLY A 13 -6.40 -8.86 -2.04
C GLY A 13 -7.03 -8.04 -3.17
N ARG A 14 -7.82 -6.98 -2.85
CA ARG A 14 -8.41 -6.09 -3.85
C ARG A 14 -7.35 -5.19 -4.48
N ALA A 15 -6.33 -4.81 -3.71
CA ALA A 15 -5.22 -3.99 -4.16
C ALA A 15 -4.14 -4.83 -4.87
N SER A 16 -3.89 -6.05 -4.41
CA SER A 16 -3.04 -7.02 -5.10
C SER A 16 -3.20 -8.41 -4.49
N VAL A 17 -3.21 -9.45 -5.34
CA VAL A 17 -3.37 -10.85 -4.92
C VAL A 17 -2.33 -11.33 -3.90
N GLN A 18 -1.18 -10.66 -3.83
CA GLN A 18 -0.12 -10.95 -2.84
C GLN A 18 -0.56 -10.67 -1.39
N PHE A 19 -1.58 -9.83 -1.20
CA PHE A 19 -2.09 -9.42 0.11
C PHE A 19 -3.47 -10.01 0.43
N ALA A 20 -3.87 -11.09 -0.24
CA ALA A 20 -5.14 -11.77 0.04
C ALA A 20 -5.13 -12.50 1.39
N GLY A 21 -6.31 -12.58 2.03
CA GLY A 21 -6.52 -13.27 3.31
C GLY A 21 -5.69 -12.68 4.44
N ASP A 22 -5.01 -13.54 5.21
CA ASP A 22 -4.22 -13.16 6.38
C ASP A 22 -2.96 -12.33 6.05
N ARG A 23 -2.65 -12.14 4.76
CA ARG A 23 -1.52 -11.32 4.29
C ARG A 23 -1.87 -9.84 4.16
N ALA A 24 -3.13 -9.48 4.34
CA ALA A 24 -3.55 -8.10 4.28
C ALA A 24 -2.90 -7.29 5.42
N LEU A 25 -2.42 -6.09 5.11
CA LEU A 25 -1.66 -5.26 6.04
C LEU A 25 -2.17 -3.81 6.10
N THR A 26 -1.78 -3.09 7.15
CA THR A 26 -1.98 -1.64 7.25
C THR A 26 -0.67 -0.97 6.85
N PHE A 27 -0.73 -0.01 5.92
CA PHE A 27 0.43 0.60 5.31
C PHE A 27 0.39 2.11 5.45
N ARG A 28 1.44 2.70 6.03
CA ARG A 28 1.64 4.16 6.02
C ARG A 28 2.50 4.54 4.82
N VAL A 29 1.92 5.30 3.91
CA VAL A 29 2.61 5.77 2.70
C VAL A 29 3.66 6.80 3.08
N VAL A 30 4.87 6.63 2.55
CA VAL A 30 5.97 7.60 2.68
C VAL A 30 6.24 8.27 1.34
N SER A 31 6.17 7.51 0.25
CA SER A 31 6.25 8.06 -1.10
C SER A 31 5.41 7.26 -2.08
N VAL A 32 4.97 7.96 -3.12
CA VAL A 32 4.28 7.41 -4.27
C VAL A 32 5.21 7.59 -5.46
N CYS A 33 5.45 6.52 -6.20
CA CYS A 33 6.33 6.57 -7.35
C CYS A 33 5.63 7.26 -8.52
N ASP A 34 6.26 8.28 -9.09
CA ASP A 34 5.73 9.03 -10.25
C ASP A 34 6.02 8.35 -11.60
N ARG A 35 6.72 7.20 -11.60
CA ARG A 35 7.05 6.50 -12.84
C ARG A 35 5.77 5.99 -13.53
N PRO A 36 5.69 6.07 -14.88
CA PRO A 36 4.59 5.47 -15.61
C PRO A 36 4.57 3.96 -15.34
N THR A 37 3.42 3.50 -14.86
CA THR A 37 3.14 2.09 -14.57
C THR A 37 1.94 1.64 -15.40
N TYR A 38 1.59 0.36 -15.36
CA TYR A 38 0.37 -0.12 -16.00
C TYR A 38 -0.84 0.66 -15.49
N ALA A 39 -1.81 0.94 -16.39
CA ALA A 39 -2.95 1.79 -16.08
C ALA A 39 -3.68 1.32 -14.80
N GLY A 40 -3.77 2.21 -13.82
CA GLY A 40 -4.42 1.94 -12.53
C GLY A 40 -3.55 1.24 -11.48
N TRP A 41 -2.29 0.95 -11.78
CA TRP A 41 -1.31 0.46 -10.81
C TRP A 41 -0.40 1.57 -10.32
N VAL A 42 0.25 1.35 -9.18
CA VAL A 42 1.19 2.30 -8.58
C VAL A 42 2.19 1.58 -7.69
N TRP A 43 3.41 2.11 -7.64
CA TRP A 43 4.40 1.73 -6.64
C TRP A 43 4.30 2.65 -5.42
N LEU A 44 4.17 2.06 -4.24
CA LEU A 44 4.14 2.77 -2.96
C LEU A 44 5.32 2.33 -2.11
N THR A 45 6.04 3.29 -1.55
CA THR A 45 7.02 3.02 -0.50
C THR A 45 6.46 3.51 0.83
N GLY A 46 6.65 2.73 1.89
CA GLY A 46 6.03 3.04 3.18
C GLY A 46 6.34 2.00 4.25
N TYR A 47 5.66 2.13 5.37
CA TYR A 47 5.83 1.25 6.53
C TYR A 47 4.61 0.38 6.75
N VAL A 48 4.83 -0.91 6.99
CA VAL A 48 3.80 -1.80 7.54
C VAL A 48 3.59 -1.45 9.00
N LEU A 49 2.34 -1.36 9.42
CA LEU A 49 1.98 -1.10 10.81
C LEU A 49 1.54 -2.38 11.51
N ASP A 50 1.93 -2.52 12.76
CA ASP A 50 1.37 -3.55 13.65
C ASP A 50 -0.05 -3.17 14.12
N ARG A 51 -0.67 -4.07 14.90
CA ARG A 51 -2.00 -3.82 15.49
C ARG A 51 -2.06 -2.63 16.47
N ARG A 52 -0.90 -2.15 16.94
CA ARG A 52 -0.77 -1.00 17.83
C ARG A 52 -0.46 0.30 17.05
N GLY A 53 -0.35 0.23 15.72
CA GLY A 53 -0.04 1.37 14.85
C GLY A 53 1.45 1.72 14.75
N ASN A 54 2.34 0.86 15.28
CA ASN A 54 3.78 1.09 15.19
C ASN A 54 4.31 0.66 13.83
N ALA A 55 5.22 1.46 13.27
CA ALA A 55 5.94 1.10 12.06
C ALA A 55 6.90 -0.06 12.34
N THR A 56 6.68 -1.21 11.70
CA THR A 56 7.49 -2.41 11.89
C THR A 56 8.56 -2.55 10.82
N VAL A 57 8.18 -2.46 9.55
CA VAL A 57 9.08 -2.69 8.42
C VAL A 57 8.80 -1.72 7.29
N LYS A 58 9.87 -1.14 6.71
CA LYS A 58 9.78 -0.35 5.48
C LYS A 58 9.78 -1.26 4.27
N ARG A 59 8.83 -1.08 3.37
CA ARG A 59 8.71 -1.88 2.13
C ARG A 59 8.24 -1.02 0.97
N GLU A 60 8.58 -1.48 -0.23
CA GLU A 60 8.02 -1.00 -1.49
C GLU A 60 7.04 -2.06 -2.02
N ILE A 61 5.84 -1.64 -2.42
CA ILE A 61 4.75 -2.51 -2.87
C ILE A 61 4.17 -2.01 -4.19
N TYR A 62 3.72 -2.95 -5.03
CA TYR A 62 3.03 -2.67 -6.29
C TYR A 62 1.56 -3.08 -6.19
N VAL A 63 0.67 -2.10 -6.31
CA VAL A 63 -0.75 -2.26 -6.00
C VAL A 63 -1.64 -1.54 -7.00
N GLN A 64 -2.88 -2.00 -7.13
CA GLN A 64 -3.92 -1.42 -7.95
C GLN A 64 -4.68 -0.36 -7.15
N LEU A 65 -4.77 0.86 -7.69
CA LEU A 65 -5.43 2.01 -7.08
C LEU A 65 -6.91 1.75 -6.76
N ALA A 66 -7.59 0.97 -7.60
CA ALA A 66 -9.01 0.64 -7.43
C ALA A 66 -9.30 -0.24 -6.20
N GLY A 67 -8.28 -0.91 -5.66
CA GLY A 67 -8.39 -1.78 -4.50
C GLY A 67 -7.96 -1.15 -3.18
N LEU A 68 -7.52 0.11 -3.19
CA LEU A 68 -7.08 0.81 -1.98
C LEU A 68 -8.29 1.32 -1.19
N GLY A 69 -8.24 1.16 0.14
CA GLY A 69 -9.26 1.62 1.09
C GLY A 69 -8.70 1.99 2.45
#